data_AF-A0A178F172-F1
#
_entry.id   AF-A0A178F172-F1
#
_cell.length_a   1.000
_cell.length_b   1.000
_cell.length_c   1.000
_cell.angle_alpha   90.00
_cell.angle_beta   90.00
_cell.angle_gamma   90.00
#
_symmetry.space_group_name_H-M   'P 1'
#
loop_
_entity.id
_entity.type
_entity.pdbx_description
1 polymer ?
#
loop_
_entity_poly.entity_id
_entity_poly.type
_entity_poly.pdbx_seq_one_letter_code
_entity_poly.pdbx_strand_id
1 'polypeptide(L)'
;MSVDQPVGGSVPPNTAHAISVSLPTWEANVGYEEGDAKVINAMTTGYPRFFVHKSIQCLANEVIVRFGRQGDAAMLFPSPKTAACCRDFLLSKIPEDEKTGVRIVRLVMPPQITPAELNGITSELCAVLYPQKYGGISKQVWQHSGSGISSRRGEFCLKALNGGYLVEESQAQGQGQAKGAKADSVIHKGPKRYQKVELHGSTKLAEPTSTGEGEFSQFIEERFGRNLDMCLANNAKLAVKRRIAGTLSATEADSHNPENARIPGLNEEHVMLYPTGMNSIFNVHQLLLKARGPMKSICFGFPYIDTLKILEKWGPGVLFYGLCSTEEIDDLEKRLEAGERYLALFTEFPGNPLLRSPDLERIYALSRKYEFAVVVDESLGNFINVNVLPFADVVVSSLTKIFSGDSNVMGGSAVFNPHGQFYTLLKEVLAQEYEDDYWAEDAVFLERNSRDFVGRVERINRSAETLTSLLEASPLVKDVYYPKNSPTKAFYDRCRNQGGGYGGLFSATFHTPEAAATFFDNLAVLKGPSLGTNFTLSCPYTILAHYQELDWAKSLNVPSDLVRISVGLEDVDDMKKRITHALEAVEKKLGKSS
;
A
#
# COMPACT_ATOMS: atom_id res chain seq x y z
N MET A 1 8.15 -26.03 -12.98
CA MET A 1 9.32 -25.17 -13.30
C MET A 1 9.52 -24.26 -12.10
N SER A 2 10.71 -24.25 -11.48
CA SER A 2 10.97 -23.34 -10.36
C SER A 2 10.96 -21.90 -10.88
N VAL A 3 10.37 -20.99 -10.12
CA VAL A 3 10.52 -19.56 -10.38
C VAL A 3 11.71 -19.12 -9.53
N ASP A 4 12.92 -19.45 -9.98
CA ASP A 4 14.15 -19.07 -9.27
C ASP A 4 14.29 -17.55 -9.29
N GLN A 5 13.95 -16.91 -8.17
CA GLN A 5 14.16 -15.48 -7.97
C GLN A 5 15.27 -15.27 -6.93
N PRO A 6 16.29 -14.45 -7.23
CA PRO A 6 17.30 -14.14 -6.24
C PRO A 6 16.66 -13.43 -5.04
N VAL A 7 17.18 -13.71 -3.84
CA VAL A 7 16.84 -12.98 -2.61
C VAL A 7 17.04 -11.48 -2.86
N GLY A 8 16.09 -10.65 -2.43
CA GLY A 8 16.22 -9.20 -2.49
C GLY A 8 15.92 -8.56 -3.85
N GLY A 9 15.59 -9.34 -4.88
CA GLY A 9 15.11 -8.84 -6.18
C GLY A 9 13.66 -8.33 -6.13
N SER A 10 13.27 -7.51 -7.10
CA SER A 10 11.87 -7.07 -7.25
C SER A 10 10.92 -8.21 -7.60
N VAL A 11 9.66 -8.07 -7.21
CA VAL A 11 8.60 -9.04 -7.51
C VAL A 11 7.42 -8.34 -8.20
N PRO A 12 7.20 -8.58 -9.52
CA PRO A 12 7.98 -9.44 -10.41
C PRO A 12 9.41 -8.92 -10.68
N PRO A 13 10.32 -9.77 -11.22
CA PRO A 13 11.69 -9.37 -11.51
C PRO A 13 11.74 -8.19 -12.47
N ASN A 14 12.74 -7.32 -12.31
CA ASN A 14 12.97 -6.13 -13.14
C ASN A 14 11.79 -5.14 -13.19
N THR A 15 10.89 -5.19 -12.21
CA THR A 15 9.80 -4.22 -12.09
C THR A 15 10.31 -2.91 -11.50
N ALA A 16 10.20 -1.82 -12.25
CA ALA A 16 10.48 -0.48 -11.74
C ALA A 16 9.45 -0.09 -10.65
N HIS A 17 9.93 0.54 -9.58
CA HIS A 17 9.09 0.92 -8.44
C HIS A 17 8.29 -0.25 -7.85
N ALA A 18 8.87 -1.46 -7.90
CA ALA A 18 8.23 -2.65 -7.35
C ALA A 18 7.86 -2.43 -5.89
N ILE A 19 6.65 -2.84 -5.54
CA ILE A 19 6.14 -2.75 -4.17
C ILE A 19 6.28 -4.07 -3.41
N SER A 20 7.10 -5.00 -3.92
CA SER A 20 7.34 -6.31 -3.31
C SER A 20 8.75 -6.78 -3.61
N VAL A 21 9.26 -7.68 -2.77
CA VAL A 21 10.63 -8.18 -2.81
C VAL A 21 10.66 -9.69 -2.63
N SER A 22 11.63 -10.33 -3.28
CA SER A 22 11.83 -11.77 -3.28
C SER A 22 12.47 -12.23 -1.97
N LEU A 23 11.75 -13.06 -1.22
CA LEU A 23 12.24 -13.82 -0.06
C LEU A 23 11.89 -15.30 -0.29
N PRO A 24 12.67 -16.02 -1.13
CA PRO A 24 12.28 -17.27 -1.77
C PRO A 24 12.19 -18.47 -0.83
N THR A 25 12.92 -18.46 0.28
CA THR A 25 12.99 -19.58 1.23
C THR A 25 12.59 -19.17 2.64
N TRP A 26 12.16 -20.14 3.45
CA TRP A 26 11.85 -19.91 4.86
C TRP A 26 13.04 -19.27 5.59
N GLU A 27 14.23 -19.81 5.35
CA GLU A 27 15.50 -19.29 5.87
C GLU A 27 15.75 -17.84 5.45
N ALA A 28 15.45 -17.47 4.20
CA ALA A 28 15.59 -16.07 3.76
C ALA A 28 14.63 -15.12 4.50
N ASN A 29 13.42 -15.58 4.85
CA ASN A 29 12.49 -14.78 5.65
C ASN A 29 12.98 -14.62 7.10
N VAL A 30 13.48 -15.69 7.72
CA VAL A 30 14.10 -15.63 9.05
C VAL A 30 15.34 -14.73 9.04
N GLY A 31 16.25 -14.93 8.09
CA GLY A 31 17.46 -14.13 7.95
C GLY A 31 17.18 -12.65 7.67
N TYR A 32 16.08 -12.32 6.98
CA TYR A 32 15.65 -10.93 6.83
C TYR A 32 15.29 -10.29 8.18
N GLU A 33 14.54 -11.01 9.02
CA GLU A 33 14.08 -10.54 10.33
C GLU A 33 15.17 -10.54 11.41
N GLU A 34 16.17 -11.43 11.29
CA GLU A 34 17.35 -11.48 12.14
C GLU A 34 18.45 -10.48 11.72
N GLY A 35 18.30 -9.86 10.54
CA GLY A 35 19.30 -8.95 10.00
C GLY A 35 20.56 -9.66 9.50
N ASP A 36 20.43 -10.90 9.00
CA ASP A 36 21.53 -11.65 8.38
C ASP A 36 22.16 -10.83 7.24
N ALA A 37 23.47 -10.60 7.35
CA ALA A 37 24.20 -9.75 6.43
C ALA A 37 24.11 -10.22 4.96
N LYS A 38 24.03 -11.52 4.68
CA LYS A 38 23.88 -12.04 3.31
C LYS A 38 22.52 -11.67 2.73
N VAL A 39 21.45 -11.79 3.52
CA VAL A 39 20.09 -11.43 3.09
C VAL A 39 19.98 -9.93 2.91
N ILE A 40 20.38 -9.14 3.92
CA ILE A 40 20.28 -7.67 3.89
C ILE A 40 21.12 -7.07 2.75
N ASN A 41 22.34 -7.55 2.52
CA ASN A 41 23.19 -7.04 1.44
C ASN A 41 22.69 -7.44 0.04
N ALA A 42 21.87 -8.49 -0.08
CA ALA A 42 21.25 -8.88 -1.34
C ALA A 42 20.02 -8.01 -1.70
N MET A 43 19.47 -7.26 -0.74
CA MET A 43 18.27 -6.44 -0.96
C MET A 43 18.53 -5.30 -1.96
N THR A 44 17.94 -5.42 -3.14
CA THR A 44 17.95 -4.36 -4.18
C THR A 44 16.77 -3.42 -4.04
N THR A 45 15.65 -3.94 -3.54
CA THR A 45 14.40 -3.25 -3.25
C THR A 45 13.74 -3.85 -2.00
N GLY A 46 12.57 -3.38 -1.61
CA GLY A 46 11.78 -3.92 -0.51
C GLY A 46 10.32 -3.50 -0.58
N TYR A 47 9.51 -3.99 0.34
CA TYR A 47 8.16 -3.44 0.52
C TYR A 47 8.26 -1.96 0.95
N PRO A 48 7.61 -0.99 0.27
CA PRO A 48 7.82 0.43 0.50
C PRO A 48 7.42 0.98 1.87
N ARG A 49 7.06 0.14 2.86
CA ARG A 49 6.90 0.55 4.27
C ARG A 49 7.89 -0.11 5.24
N PHE A 50 8.64 -1.11 4.77
CA PHE A 50 9.72 -1.75 5.52
C PHE A 50 11.10 -1.29 5.03
N PHE A 51 11.16 -0.94 3.74
CA PHE A 51 12.35 -0.49 3.03
C PHE A 51 12.06 0.84 2.31
N VAL A 52 12.80 1.89 2.65
CA VAL A 52 12.72 3.17 1.93
C VAL A 52 13.38 2.96 0.56
N HIS A 53 12.66 3.20 -0.54
CA HIS A 53 13.18 2.93 -1.89
C HIS A 53 14.50 3.69 -2.16
N LYS A 54 15.42 3.09 -2.91
CA LYS A 54 16.76 3.67 -3.18
C LYS A 54 16.68 5.06 -3.82
N SER A 55 15.73 5.31 -4.71
CA SER A 55 15.53 6.66 -5.29
C SER A 55 15.21 7.72 -4.23
N ILE A 56 14.40 7.37 -3.21
CA ILE A 56 14.07 8.25 -2.10
C ILE A 56 15.30 8.47 -1.22
N GLN A 57 16.10 7.41 -0.97
CA GLN A 57 17.35 7.53 -0.23
C GLN A 57 18.36 8.44 -0.94
N CYS A 58 18.49 8.32 -2.27
CA CYS A 58 19.34 9.21 -3.07
C CYS A 58 18.90 10.68 -2.95
N LEU A 59 17.58 10.94 -3.06
CA LEU A 59 17.04 12.28 -2.84
C LEU A 59 17.28 12.80 -1.43
N ALA A 60 17.09 11.96 -0.41
CA ALA A 60 17.32 12.32 0.99
C ALA A 60 18.80 12.69 1.21
N ASN A 61 19.72 11.92 0.65
CA ASN A 61 21.15 12.20 0.71
C ASN A 61 21.50 13.52 0.02
N GLU A 62 20.94 13.79 -1.17
CA GLU A 62 21.15 15.06 -1.88
C GLU A 62 20.66 16.26 -1.06
N VAL A 63 19.49 16.12 -0.40
CA VAL A 63 18.96 17.14 0.52
C VAL A 63 19.89 17.34 1.72
N ILE A 64 20.44 16.27 2.31
CA ILE A 64 21.40 16.36 3.43
C ILE A 64 22.68 17.08 2.97
N VAL A 65 23.21 16.76 1.79
CA VAL A 65 24.42 17.41 1.26
C VAL A 65 24.22 18.92 1.08
N ARG A 66 23.03 19.34 0.61
CA ARG A 66 22.75 20.76 0.34
C ARG A 66 22.30 21.57 1.54
N PHE A 67 21.50 20.96 2.43
CA PHE A 67 20.77 21.68 3.48
C PHE A 67 20.98 21.08 4.90
N GLY A 68 21.67 19.94 4.99
CA GLY A 68 21.97 19.23 6.22
C GLY A 68 23.13 19.84 7.02
N ARG A 69 23.22 19.45 8.28
CA ARG A 69 24.39 19.63 9.16
C ARG A 69 25.12 18.29 9.28
N GLN A 70 26.35 18.32 9.79
CA GLN A 70 27.07 17.09 10.08
C GLN A 70 26.29 16.22 11.08
N GLY A 71 26.05 14.96 10.72
CA GLY A 71 25.28 14.01 11.54
C GLY A 71 23.76 14.08 11.38
N ASP A 72 23.25 14.87 10.42
CA ASP A 72 21.82 14.87 10.08
C ASP A 72 21.42 13.65 9.24
N ALA A 73 20.18 13.23 9.41
CA ALA A 73 19.41 12.41 8.48
C ALA A 73 18.19 13.19 7.99
N ALA A 74 17.56 12.71 6.90
CA ALA A 74 16.39 13.34 6.30
C ALA A 74 15.26 12.33 6.11
N MET A 75 14.02 12.77 6.34
CA MET A 75 12.81 12.07 5.91
C MET A 75 11.97 12.99 5.04
N LEU A 76 11.43 12.45 3.95
CA LEU A 76 10.86 13.24 2.86
C LEU A 76 9.34 13.10 2.77
N PHE A 77 8.66 14.24 2.67
CA PHE A 77 7.21 14.36 2.74
C PHE A 77 6.66 15.21 1.59
N PRO A 78 5.43 14.93 1.15
CA PRO A 78 4.80 15.60 0.02
C PRO A 78 4.33 17.04 0.32
N SER A 79 4.05 17.36 1.60
CA SER A 79 3.45 18.63 2.00
C SER A 79 4.02 19.17 3.32
N PRO A 80 3.87 20.48 3.60
CA PRO A 80 4.25 21.06 4.89
C PRO A 80 3.50 20.41 6.05
N LYS A 81 2.22 20.05 5.85
CA LYS A 81 1.38 19.42 6.87
C LYS A 81 1.89 18.03 7.26
N THR A 82 2.20 17.20 6.28
CA THR A 82 2.74 15.84 6.51
C THR A 82 4.16 15.89 7.12
N ALA A 83 4.98 16.85 6.73
CA ALA A 83 6.29 17.10 7.35
C ALA A 83 6.16 17.59 8.80
N ALA A 84 5.22 18.50 9.08
CA ALA A 84 4.94 18.99 10.43
C ALA A 84 4.51 17.86 11.35
N CYS A 85 3.64 16.95 10.89
CA CYS A 85 3.26 15.75 11.65
C CYS A 85 4.49 14.92 12.07
N CYS A 86 5.47 14.75 11.17
CA CYS A 86 6.71 14.03 11.50
C CYS A 86 7.59 14.79 12.49
N ARG A 87 7.78 16.09 12.27
CA ARG A 87 8.52 16.96 13.19
C ARG A 87 7.90 16.91 14.59
N ASP A 88 6.60 17.11 14.71
CA ASP A 88 5.92 17.18 16.01
C ASP A 88 5.97 15.83 16.73
N PHE A 89 5.87 14.72 15.99
CA PHE A 89 6.08 13.38 16.56
C PHE A 89 7.51 13.20 17.08
N LEU A 90 8.53 13.61 16.31
CA LEU A 90 9.93 13.59 16.76
C LEU A 90 10.13 14.43 18.03
N LEU A 91 9.66 15.69 18.02
CA LEU A 91 9.77 16.62 19.15
C LEU A 91 9.08 16.09 20.41
N SER A 92 8.04 15.25 20.28
CA SER A 92 7.37 14.62 21.42
C SER A 92 8.18 13.49 22.08
N LYS A 93 9.24 12.98 21.41
CA LYS A 93 9.98 11.79 21.82
C LYS A 93 11.48 12.05 22.10
N ILE A 94 11.98 13.24 21.83
CA ILE A 94 13.40 13.58 22.01
C ILE A 94 13.62 14.58 23.16
N PRO A 95 14.81 14.57 23.80
CA PRO A 95 15.18 15.54 24.83
C PRO A 95 15.11 16.99 24.35
N GLU A 96 14.78 17.92 25.25
CA GLU A 96 14.54 19.34 24.95
C GLU A 96 15.75 20.03 24.30
N ASP A 97 16.96 19.71 24.77
CA ASP A 97 18.22 20.24 24.27
C ASP A 97 18.53 19.82 22.82
N GLU A 98 17.98 18.70 22.37
CA GLU A 98 18.19 18.16 21.02
C GLU A 98 17.12 18.61 20.01
N LYS A 99 16.03 19.24 20.46
CA LYS A 99 14.92 19.68 19.60
C LYS A 99 15.33 20.68 18.54
N THR A 100 16.32 21.52 18.82
CA THR A 100 16.89 22.49 17.86
C THR A 100 17.58 21.84 16.67
N GLY A 101 17.88 20.54 16.75
CA GLY A 101 18.38 19.72 15.65
C GLY A 101 17.30 19.36 14.63
N VAL A 102 16.02 19.43 14.98
CA VAL A 102 14.90 19.07 14.10
C VAL A 102 14.40 20.31 13.35
N ARG A 103 14.42 20.27 12.02
CA ARG A 103 13.95 21.38 11.16
C ARG A 103 13.30 20.88 9.89
N ILE A 104 12.44 21.72 9.30
CA ILE A 104 11.81 21.45 8.01
C ILE A 104 12.48 22.34 6.97
N VAL A 105 12.96 21.73 5.90
CA VAL A 105 13.38 22.42 4.68
C VAL A 105 12.27 22.22 3.65
N ARG A 106 11.69 23.32 3.19
CA ARG A 106 10.67 23.30 2.14
C ARG A 106 11.30 23.69 0.82
N LEU A 107 11.18 22.80 -0.15
CA LEU A 107 11.66 22.99 -1.50
C LEU A 107 10.46 23.15 -2.44
N VAL A 108 10.48 24.23 -3.20
CA VAL A 108 9.39 24.67 -4.09
C VAL A 108 9.93 24.96 -5.48
N MET A 109 9.04 24.94 -6.46
CA MET A 109 9.37 25.38 -7.81
C MET A 109 9.47 26.92 -7.82
N PRO A 110 10.55 27.52 -8.34
CA PRO A 110 10.65 28.97 -8.48
C PRO A 110 9.46 29.56 -9.28
N PRO A 111 8.94 30.74 -8.91
CA PRO A 111 7.78 31.36 -9.58
C PRO A 111 7.98 31.61 -11.09
N GLN A 112 9.24 31.67 -11.54
CA GLN A 112 9.60 31.93 -12.93
C GLN A 112 9.42 30.70 -13.83
N ILE A 113 9.40 29.50 -13.26
CA ILE A 113 9.16 28.26 -14.00
C ILE A 113 7.65 28.06 -14.10
N THR A 114 7.12 28.20 -15.32
CA THR A 114 5.69 27.98 -15.53
C THR A 114 5.41 26.48 -15.57
N PRO A 115 4.25 26.02 -15.06
CA PRO A 115 3.86 24.61 -15.18
C PRO A 115 3.93 24.09 -16.63
N ALA A 116 3.72 24.95 -17.64
CA ALA A 116 3.85 24.60 -19.05
C ALA A 116 5.26 24.09 -19.45
N GLU A 117 6.32 24.52 -18.76
CA GLU A 117 7.69 24.04 -19.00
C GLU A 117 7.92 22.60 -18.49
N LEU A 118 6.99 22.08 -17.68
CA LEU A 118 7.03 20.76 -17.07
C LEU A 118 5.76 19.94 -17.37
N ASN A 119 5.10 20.24 -18.49
CA ASN A 119 3.84 19.59 -18.91
C ASN A 119 2.71 19.67 -17.87
N GLY A 120 2.73 20.70 -17.03
CA GLY A 120 1.78 20.95 -15.96
C GLY A 120 2.18 20.34 -14.61
N ILE A 121 3.11 19.38 -14.56
CA ILE A 121 3.43 18.66 -13.31
C ILE A 121 4.32 19.53 -12.44
N THR A 122 3.85 19.77 -11.22
CA THR A 122 4.62 20.43 -10.17
C THR A 122 4.65 19.54 -8.93
N SER A 123 5.70 19.69 -8.13
CA SER A 123 5.85 18.98 -6.86
C SER A 123 6.47 19.94 -5.86
N GLU A 124 5.84 20.07 -4.70
CA GLU A 124 6.55 20.54 -3.51
C GLU A 124 7.28 19.36 -2.86
N LEU A 125 8.38 19.63 -2.16
CA LEU A 125 9.05 18.63 -1.33
C LEU A 125 9.37 19.24 0.02
N CYS A 126 8.95 18.57 1.10
CA CYS A 126 9.33 18.94 2.44
C CYS A 126 10.28 17.88 3.01
N ALA A 127 11.44 18.31 3.50
CA ALA A 127 12.40 17.44 4.17
C ALA A 127 12.47 17.77 5.66
N VAL A 128 12.20 16.78 6.49
CA VAL A 128 12.45 16.88 7.94
C VAL A 128 13.88 16.42 8.19
N LEU A 129 14.75 17.36 8.53
CA LEU A 129 16.14 17.12 8.93
C LEU A 129 16.20 16.94 10.45
N TYR A 130 16.93 15.93 10.92
CA TYR A 130 17.04 15.58 12.34
C TYR A 130 18.35 14.83 12.63
N PRO A 131 18.84 14.78 13.88
CA PRO A 131 20.02 13.99 14.23
C PRO A 131 19.85 12.51 13.90
N GLN A 132 20.83 11.91 13.20
CA GLN A 132 20.73 10.57 12.60
C GLN A 132 20.30 9.46 13.60
N LYS A 133 20.70 9.56 14.87
CA LYS A 133 20.32 8.61 15.92
C LYS A 133 18.81 8.48 16.14
N TYR A 134 18.02 9.48 15.74
CA TYR A 134 16.55 9.46 15.83
C TYR A 134 15.87 8.92 14.56
N GLY A 135 16.63 8.37 13.62
CA GLY A 135 16.09 7.74 12.40
C GLY A 135 15.03 6.68 12.69
N GLY A 136 15.19 5.91 13.76
CA GLY A 136 14.18 4.95 14.20
C GLY A 136 12.83 5.59 14.54
N ILE A 137 12.80 6.78 15.13
CA ILE A 137 11.56 7.50 15.48
C ILE A 137 10.92 8.10 14.23
N SER A 138 11.72 8.76 13.37
CA SER A 138 11.24 9.35 12.12
C SER A 138 10.68 8.28 11.16
N LYS A 139 11.35 7.13 11.07
CA LYS A 139 10.89 5.96 10.30
C LYS A 139 9.51 5.51 10.75
N GLN A 140 9.16 5.59 12.04
CA GLN A 140 7.81 5.21 12.50
C GLN A 140 6.72 6.09 11.89
N VAL A 141 6.96 7.38 11.67
CA VAL A 141 5.96 8.24 11.05
C VAL A 141 5.74 7.78 9.61
N TRP A 142 6.82 7.72 8.83
CA TRP A 142 6.80 7.27 7.44
C TRP A 142 6.16 5.88 7.28
N GLN A 143 6.56 4.93 8.12
CA GLN A 143 6.08 3.56 8.10
C GLN A 143 4.58 3.52 8.44
N HIS A 144 4.19 3.92 9.65
CA HIS A 144 2.81 3.70 10.11
C HIS A 144 1.82 4.62 9.40
N SER A 145 2.11 5.92 9.24
CA SER A 145 1.17 6.86 8.62
C SER A 145 1.13 6.74 7.08
N GLY A 146 2.16 6.16 6.46
CA GLY A 146 2.26 6.07 5.02
C GLY A 146 2.29 7.43 4.29
N SER A 147 2.67 8.51 4.99
CA SER A 147 2.66 9.90 4.48
C SER A 147 3.92 10.30 3.72
N GLY A 148 4.88 9.38 3.53
CA GLY A 148 6.09 9.66 2.76
C GLY A 148 5.84 9.84 1.27
N ILE A 149 6.83 10.38 0.55
CA ILE A 149 6.80 10.41 -0.91
C ILE A 149 6.94 9.01 -1.53
N SER A 150 6.39 8.82 -2.73
CA SER A 150 6.60 7.60 -3.52
C SER A 150 7.96 7.59 -4.22
N SER A 151 8.38 6.43 -4.72
CA SER A 151 9.63 6.29 -5.46
C SER A 151 9.63 7.07 -6.78
N ARG A 152 8.48 7.16 -7.48
CA ARG A 152 8.31 7.96 -8.70
C ARG A 152 8.47 9.45 -8.40
N ARG A 153 7.76 9.94 -7.37
CA ARG A 153 7.92 11.33 -6.91
C ARG A 153 9.35 11.62 -6.46
N GLY A 154 10.01 10.66 -5.81
CA GLY A 154 11.43 10.77 -5.43
C GLY A 154 12.36 10.97 -6.63
N GLU A 155 12.17 10.23 -7.71
CA GLU A 155 12.96 10.40 -8.94
C GLU A 155 12.70 11.75 -9.62
N PHE A 156 11.43 12.16 -9.71
CA PHE A 156 11.07 13.48 -10.22
C PHE A 156 11.74 14.59 -9.41
N CYS A 157 11.58 14.57 -8.09
CA CYS A 157 12.14 15.58 -7.19
C CYS A 157 13.67 15.61 -7.22
N LEU A 158 14.35 14.47 -7.36
CA LEU A 158 15.81 14.42 -7.50
C LEU A 158 16.28 15.06 -8.80
N LYS A 159 15.62 14.76 -9.93
CA LYS A 159 15.92 15.40 -11.22
C LYS A 159 15.66 16.91 -11.15
N ALA A 160 14.55 17.33 -10.57
CA ALA A 160 14.20 18.74 -10.40
C ALA A 160 15.19 19.49 -9.49
N LEU A 161 15.59 18.90 -8.37
CA LEU A 161 16.58 19.46 -7.45
C LEU A 161 17.95 19.59 -8.12
N ASN A 162 18.40 18.58 -8.86
CA ASN A 162 19.66 18.63 -9.61
C ASN A 162 19.63 19.62 -10.77
N GLY A 163 18.48 19.78 -11.43
CA GLY A 163 18.29 20.75 -12.50
C GLY A 163 18.08 22.20 -12.01
N GLY A 164 18.01 22.45 -10.69
CA GLY A 164 17.73 23.77 -10.14
C GLY A 164 16.27 24.22 -10.26
N TYR A 165 15.37 23.30 -10.62
CA TYR A 165 13.93 23.54 -10.72
C TYR A 165 13.23 23.42 -9.36
N LEU A 166 13.89 22.84 -8.36
CA LEU A 166 13.40 22.73 -7.00
C LEU A 166 14.39 23.42 -6.06
N VAL A 167 13.99 24.54 -5.46
CA VAL A 167 14.86 25.39 -4.63
C VAL A 167 14.25 25.62 -3.26
N GLU A 168 15.06 26.02 -2.29
CA GLU A 168 14.58 26.37 -0.96
C GLU A 168 13.63 27.58 -1.03
N GLU A 169 12.49 27.50 -0.32
CA GLU A 169 11.45 28.54 -0.36
C GLU A 169 11.98 29.95 -0.06
N SER A 170 12.91 30.08 0.89
CA SER A 170 13.56 31.36 1.24
C SER A 170 14.31 31.97 0.05
N GLN A 171 14.91 31.14 -0.80
CA GLN A 171 15.64 31.56 -2.00
C GLN A 171 14.69 31.94 -3.13
N ALA A 172 13.59 31.20 -3.31
CA ALA A 172 12.54 31.53 -4.27
C ALA A 172 11.86 32.87 -3.98
N GLN A 173 11.61 33.19 -2.70
CA GLN A 173 11.03 34.46 -2.28
C GLN A 173 12.00 35.64 -2.47
N GLY A 174 13.31 35.44 -2.27
CA GLY A 174 14.34 36.46 -2.49
C GLY A 174 14.57 36.81 -3.97
N GLN A 175 14.42 35.84 -4.88
CA GLN A 175 14.51 36.08 -6.33
C GLN A 175 13.30 36.82 -6.90
N GLY A 176 12.16 36.84 -6.21
CA GLY A 176 10.97 37.61 -6.59
C GLY A 176 11.10 39.13 -6.40
N GLN A 177 12.12 39.61 -5.67
CA GLN A 177 12.32 41.05 -5.39
C GLN A 177 13.61 41.64 -5.99
N ALA A 178 14.48 40.83 -6.59
CA ALA A 178 15.75 41.27 -7.14
C ALA A 178 15.75 41.34 -8.68
N LYS A 179 15.39 42.51 -9.22
CA LYS A 179 15.79 43.08 -10.53
C LYS A 179 15.41 42.28 -11.81
N GLY A 180 14.82 42.87 -12.84
CA GLY A 180 15.21 44.17 -13.39
C GLY A 180 16.65 44.18 -13.92
N ALA A 181 17.17 43.06 -14.44
CA ALA A 181 18.42 43.03 -15.20
C ALA A 181 18.40 41.88 -16.20
N LYS A 182 18.52 42.21 -17.49
CA LYS A 182 18.73 41.24 -18.58
C LYS A 182 19.99 40.43 -18.29
N ALA A 183 19.88 39.10 -18.32
CA ALA A 183 21.01 38.20 -18.44
C ALA A 183 20.83 37.39 -19.72
N ASP A 184 21.80 37.52 -20.62
CA ASP A 184 21.80 36.98 -21.97
C ASP A 184 21.74 35.45 -21.99
N SER A 185 21.02 34.95 -23.00
CA SER A 185 20.95 33.55 -23.39
C SER A 185 22.32 32.98 -23.71
N VAL A 186 22.74 31.94 -22.98
CA VAL A 186 23.80 31.03 -23.45
C VAL A 186 23.21 29.62 -23.54
N ILE A 187 22.69 29.32 -24.73
CA ILE A 187 22.36 27.97 -25.17
C ILE A 187 23.69 27.26 -25.44
N HIS A 188 24.15 26.41 -24.53
CA HIS A 188 25.20 25.44 -24.85
C HIS A 188 24.59 24.30 -25.70
N LYS A 189 24.61 24.50 -27.01
CA LYS A 189 24.45 23.40 -27.99
C LYS A 189 25.65 22.47 -27.84
N GLY A 190 25.41 21.21 -27.48
CA GLY A 190 26.40 20.15 -27.55
C GLY A 190 26.95 19.97 -28.98
N PRO A 191 28.11 19.31 -29.15
CA PRO A 191 28.88 19.39 -30.40
C PRO A 191 28.16 18.72 -31.58
N LYS A 192 28.00 19.47 -32.67
CA LYS A 192 27.60 18.99 -34.01
C LYS A 192 28.82 18.52 -34.81
N ARG A 193 28.89 17.24 -35.16
CA ARG A 193 29.65 16.64 -36.29
C ARG A 193 29.20 15.17 -36.36
N TYR A 194 28.55 14.61 -37.39
CA TYR A 194 28.58 14.81 -38.84
C TYR A 194 27.17 14.69 -39.47
N GLN A 195 26.83 15.58 -40.40
CA GLN A 195 25.94 15.33 -41.55
C GLN A 195 26.88 15.27 -42.77
N LYS A 196 26.85 14.32 -43.69
CA LYS A 196 25.85 13.94 -44.73
C LYS A 196 26.37 12.60 -45.33
N VAL A 197 25.56 11.76 -45.98
CA VAL A 197 25.31 11.74 -47.44
C VAL A 197 24.09 10.84 -47.74
N GLU A 198 23.37 11.20 -48.80
CA GLU A 198 22.12 10.63 -49.34
C GLU A 198 22.29 9.43 -50.31
N LEU A 199 21.20 8.64 -50.40
CA LEU A 199 20.57 7.98 -51.57
C LEU A 199 21.30 6.89 -52.40
N HIS A 200 20.83 5.63 -52.28
CA HIS A 200 20.17 4.76 -53.31
C HIS A 200 20.46 3.26 -53.13
N GLY A 201 19.41 2.42 -53.27
CA GLY A 201 19.51 1.08 -53.88
C GLY A 201 19.28 -0.17 -53.01
N SER A 202 18.11 -0.80 -53.23
CA SER A 202 17.83 -2.26 -53.29
C SER A 202 17.94 -3.17 -52.04
N THR A 203 16.77 -3.69 -51.67
CA THR A 203 16.41 -5.06 -51.24
C THR A 203 17.51 -6.02 -50.76
N LYS A 204 17.39 -6.50 -49.50
CA LYS A 204 17.43 -7.93 -49.12
C LYS A 204 16.99 -8.13 -47.65
N LEU A 205 16.14 -9.13 -47.42
CA LEU A 205 15.82 -9.68 -46.10
C LEU A 205 17.02 -10.47 -45.56
N ALA A 206 17.36 -10.31 -44.28
CA ALA A 206 17.85 -11.37 -43.38
C ALA A 206 17.95 -10.91 -41.90
N GLU A 207 17.27 -11.69 -41.04
CA GLU A 207 17.48 -12.06 -39.62
C GLU A 207 17.61 -11.03 -38.47
N PRO A 208 16.90 -11.26 -37.33
CA PRO A 208 16.97 -10.41 -36.15
C PRO A 208 18.08 -10.88 -35.19
N THR A 209 19.05 -10.00 -34.91
CA THR A 209 19.95 -10.13 -33.78
C THR A 209 19.58 -9.14 -32.68
N SER A 210 19.52 -9.69 -31.48
CA SER A 210 19.08 -9.09 -30.23
C SER A 210 19.91 -7.87 -29.79
N THR A 211 19.24 -6.75 -29.51
CA THR A 211 19.52 -5.82 -28.39
C THR A 211 18.32 -4.87 -28.25
N GLY A 212 17.21 -5.36 -27.66
CA GLY A 212 15.92 -4.66 -27.61
C GLY A 212 15.65 -3.84 -26.34
N GLU A 213 16.64 -3.59 -25.49
CA GLU A 213 16.40 -2.89 -24.21
C GLU A 213 16.33 -1.36 -24.37
N GLY A 214 17.04 -0.79 -25.35
CA GLY A 214 17.01 0.64 -25.62
C GLY A 214 15.73 1.12 -26.31
N GLU A 215 15.26 0.37 -27.32
CA GLU A 215 14.09 0.76 -28.11
C GLU A 215 12.77 0.57 -27.34
N PHE A 216 12.64 -0.42 -26.45
CA PHE A 216 11.40 -0.62 -25.68
C PHE A 216 11.23 0.42 -24.56
N SER A 217 12.33 0.80 -23.89
CA SER A 217 12.33 1.90 -22.91
C SER A 217 12.06 3.24 -23.60
N GLN A 218 12.65 3.47 -24.77
CA GLN A 218 12.42 4.67 -25.55
C GLN A 218 11.00 4.69 -26.14
N PHE A 219 10.40 3.54 -26.48
CA PHE A 219 9.01 3.44 -26.96
C PHE A 219 7.98 3.67 -25.84
N ILE A 220 8.29 3.30 -24.58
CA ILE A 220 7.47 3.64 -23.40
C ILE A 220 7.65 5.12 -23.00
N GLU A 221 8.88 5.67 -23.08
CA GLU A 221 9.15 7.09 -22.83
C GLU A 221 8.56 8.02 -23.89
N GLU A 222 8.62 7.65 -25.18
CA GLU A 222 8.12 8.48 -26.30
C GLU A 222 6.60 8.44 -26.41
N ARG A 223 5.93 7.37 -25.96
CA ARG A 223 4.46 7.27 -26.01
C ARG A 223 3.77 7.69 -24.69
N PHE A 224 4.45 7.62 -23.54
CA PHE A 224 3.82 7.87 -22.22
C PHE A 224 4.69 8.60 -21.18
N GLY A 225 5.97 8.88 -21.44
CA GLY A 225 6.89 9.46 -20.45
C GLY A 225 7.26 10.93 -20.65
N ARG A 226 6.99 11.51 -21.83
CA ARG A 226 7.34 12.91 -22.13
C ARG A 226 6.19 13.92 -22.12
N ASN A 227 4.94 13.49 -21.94
CA ASN A 227 3.77 14.37 -21.91
C ASN A 227 2.73 13.88 -20.88
N LEU A 228 3.13 13.71 -19.62
CA LEU A 228 2.16 13.44 -18.56
C LEU A 228 1.52 14.80 -18.18
N ASP A 229 0.35 15.05 -18.76
CA ASP A 229 -0.45 16.27 -18.54
C ASP A 229 -1.19 16.17 -17.20
N MET A 230 -1.21 17.24 -16.40
CA MET A 230 -2.03 17.33 -15.18
C MET A 230 -3.51 17.03 -15.44
N CYS A 231 -4.01 17.34 -16.64
CA CYS A 231 -5.36 16.96 -17.07
C CYS A 231 -5.56 15.43 -17.03
N LEU A 232 -4.56 14.65 -17.49
CA LEU A 232 -4.59 13.19 -17.44
C LEU A 232 -4.59 12.67 -16.00
N ALA A 233 -3.78 13.25 -15.12
CA ALA A 233 -3.73 12.85 -13.72
C ALA A 233 -5.06 13.11 -13.00
N ASN A 234 -5.69 14.26 -13.23
CA ASN A 234 -7.00 14.59 -12.67
C ASN A 234 -8.09 13.67 -13.20
N ASN A 235 -8.10 13.39 -14.51
CA ASN A 235 -9.02 12.44 -15.11
C ASN A 235 -8.80 11.02 -14.58
N ALA A 236 -7.55 10.61 -14.37
CA ALA A 236 -7.21 9.31 -13.79
C ALA A 236 -7.73 9.17 -12.36
N LYS A 237 -7.51 10.19 -11.51
CA LYS A 237 -8.07 10.23 -10.15
C LYS A 237 -9.60 10.15 -10.19
N LEU A 238 -10.26 10.93 -11.05
CA LEU A 238 -11.71 10.90 -11.18
C LEU A 238 -12.24 9.52 -11.60
N ALA A 239 -11.60 8.88 -12.58
CA ALA A 239 -11.97 7.53 -13.02
C ALA A 239 -11.82 6.49 -11.89
N VAL A 240 -10.72 6.56 -11.12
CA VAL A 240 -10.50 5.69 -9.95
C VAL A 240 -11.60 5.91 -8.90
N LYS A 241 -11.94 7.17 -8.58
CA LYS A 241 -13.01 7.49 -7.62
C LYS A 241 -14.36 6.93 -8.06
N ARG A 242 -14.72 7.08 -9.34
CA ARG A 242 -15.97 6.54 -9.90
C ARG A 242 -16.03 5.01 -9.87
N ARG A 243 -14.90 4.35 -10.18
CA ARG A 243 -14.77 2.88 -10.08
C ARG A 243 -14.96 2.40 -8.64
N ILE A 244 -14.44 3.12 -7.65
CA ILE A 244 -14.62 2.81 -6.22
C ILE A 244 -16.06 3.07 -5.76
N ALA A 245 -16.71 4.13 -6.24
CA ALA A 245 -18.10 4.44 -5.91
C ALA A 245 -19.09 3.44 -6.53
N GLY A 246 -18.67 2.69 -7.56
CA GLY A 246 -19.53 1.79 -8.34
C GLY A 246 -20.25 2.48 -9.51
N THR A 247 -19.96 3.76 -9.77
CA THR A 247 -20.66 4.55 -10.82
C THR A 247 -20.05 4.39 -12.21
N LEU A 248 -18.89 3.75 -12.34
CA LEU A 248 -18.26 3.36 -13.60
C LEU A 248 -18.34 1.84 -13.78
N SER A 249 -18.98 1.35 -14.84
CA SER A 249 -18.99 -0.08 -15.16
C SER A 249 -17.58 -0.59 -15.50
N ALA A 250 -17.27 -1.82 -15.10
CA ALA A 250 -16.02 -2.48 -15.49
C ALA A 250 -15.99 -2.91 -16.96
N THR A 251 -17.14 -2.98 -17.63
CA THR A 251 -17.23 -3.45 -19.03
C THR A 251 -17.22 -2.34 -20.07
N GLU A 252 -17.46 -1.09 -19.66
CA GLU A 252 -17.56 0.04 -20.58
C GLU A 252 -16.87 1.25 -19.95
N ALA A 253 -15.73 1.64 -20.51
CA ALA A 253 -14.85 2.68 -19.98
C ALA A 253 -15.50 4.08 -19.88
N ASP A 254 -16.69 4.28 -20.48
CA ASP A 254 -17.35 5.58 -20.61
C ASP A 254 -18.82 5.62 -20.12
N SER A 255 -19.43 4.51 -19.63
CA SER A 255 -20.81 4.53 -19.15
C SER A 255 -20.90 4.80 -17.64
N HIS A 256 -21.07 6.07 -17.31
CA HIS A 256 -21.37 6.53 -15.94
C HIS A 256 -22.85 6.28 -15.62
N ASN A 257 -23.16 5.40 -14.66
CA ASN A 257 -24.52 5.17 -14.17
C ASN A 257 -24.60 5.29 -12.64
N PRO A 258 -25.21 6.36 -12.09
CA PRO A 258 -25.46 6.51 -10.65
C PRO A 258 -26.27 5.37 -10.02
N GLU A 259 -27.08 4.65 -10.80
CA GLU A 259 -27.90 3.54 -10.30
C GLU A 259 -27.06 2.32 -9.88
N ASN A 260 -25.80 2.24 -10.33
CA ASN A 260 -24.87 1.17 -9.99
C ASN A 260 -24.06 1.45 -8.71
N ALA A 261 -24.31 2.58 -8.03
CA ALA A 261 -23.60 2.95 -6.82
C ALA A 261 -23.70 1.85 -5.75
N ARG A 262 -22.60 1.63 -5.01
CA ARG A 262 -22.51 0.57 -3.97
C ARG A 262 -23.60 0.68 -2.90
N ILE A 263 -24.05 1.90 -2.64
CA ILE A 263 -25.23 2.25 -1.83
C ILE A 263 -25.91 3.46 -2.48
N PRO A 264 -27.22 3.67 -2.27
CA PRO A 264 -27.93 4.82 -2.85
C PRO A 264 -27.27 6.15 -2.48
N GLY A 265 -27.07 7.05 -3.46
CA GLY A 265 -26.51 8.38 -3.24
C GLY A 265 -24.98 8.46 -3.11
N LEU A 266 -24.27 7.33 -3.16
CA LEU A 266 -22.80 7.33 -3.23
C LEU A 266 -22.31 7.75 -4.61
N ASN A 267 -21.30 8.61 -4.66
CA ASN A 267 -20.66 9.09 -5.90
C ASN A 267 -19.18 9.43 -5.65
N GLU A 268 -18.47 9.93 -6.68
CA GLU A 268 -17.05 10.26 -6.60
C GLU A 268 -16.68 11.32 -5.55
N GLU A 269 -17.61 12.19 -5.12
CA GLU A 269 -17.33 13.22 -4.10
C GLU A 269 -17.14 12.62 -2.71
N HIS A 270 -17.65 11.40 -2.50
CA HIS A 270 -17.56 10.67 -1.23
C HIS A 270 -16.27 9.86 -1.10
N VAL A 271 -15.48 9.76 -2.18
CA VAL A 271 -14.25 8.96 -2.21
C VAL A 271 -13.06 9.91 -2.10
N MET A 272 -12.18 9.68 -1.13
CA MET A 272 -10.89 10.39 -1.03
C MET A 272 -9.78 9.43 -1.42
N LEU A 273 -8.78 9.94 -2.16
CA LEU A 273 -7.61 9.15 -2.56
C LEU A 273 -6.40 9.56 -1.72
N TYR A 274 -5.59 8.58 -1.37
CA TYR A 274 -4.39 8.77 -0.58
C TYR A 274 -3.21 8.01 -1.19
N PRO A 275 -1.96 8.42 -0.93
CA PRO A 275 -0.77 7.74 -1.44
C PRO A 275 -0.68 6.25 -1.07
N THR A 276 -1.24 5.85 0.07
CA THR A 276 -1.25 4.45 0.55
C THR A 276 -2.53 4.14 1.32
N GLY A 277 -2.88 2.84 1.45
CA GLY A 277 -3.99 2.40 2.30
C GLY A 277 -3.82 2.84 3.76
N MET A 278 -2.58 2.80 4.27
CA MET A 278 -2.27 3.20 5.64
C MET A 278 -2.37 4.71 5.84
N ASN A 279 -2.10 5.49 4.80
CA ASN A 279 -2.39 6.91 4.81
C ASN A 279 -3.89 7.21 4.81
N SER A 280 -4.71 6.34 4.23
CA SER A 280 -6.18 6.45 4.34
C SER A 280 -6.63 6.22 5.79
N ILE A 281 -6.14 5.15 6.43
CA ILE A 281 -6.42 4.85 7.85
C ILE A 281 -5.96 5.99 8.77
N PHE A 282 -4.73 6.46 8.57
CA PHE A 282 -4.16 7.55 9.34
C PHE A 282 -5.00 8.82 9.23
N ASN A 283 -5.30 9.27 8.01
CA ASN A 283 -6.10 10.49 7.82
C ASN A 283 -7.51 10.35 8.39
N VAL A 284 -8.17 9.21 8.20
CA VAL A 284 -9.51 8.98 8.80
C VAL A 284 -9.45 9.07 10.32
N HIS A 285 -8.44 8.49 10.97
CA HIS A 285 -8.24 8.63 12.40
C HIS A 285 -8.02 10.08 12.84
N GLN A 286 -7.17 10.83 12.14
CA GLN A 286 -6.92 12.24 12.46
C GLN A 286 -8.15 13.12 12.25
N LEU A 287 -8.93 12.87 11.19
CA LEU A 287 -10.19 13.55 10.93
C LEU A 287 -11.21 13.28 12.04
N LEU A 288 -11.33 12.03 12.50
CA LEU A 288 -12.20 11.67 13.62
C LEU A 288 -11.78 12.37 14.91
N LEU A 289 -10.48 12.40 15.24
CA LEU A 289 -9.97 13.13 16.41
C LEU A 289 -10.31 14.62 16.35
N LYS A 290 -10.19 15.23 15.17
CA LYS A 290 -10.52 16.65 14.98
C LYS A 290 -12.03 16.92 15.03
N ALA A 291 -12.82 16.02 14.47
CA ALA A 291 -14.28 16.08 14.45
C ALA A 291 -14.90 15.90 15.84
N ARG A 292 -14.43 14.89 16.58
CA ARG A 292 -15.09 14.39 17.80
C ARG A 292 -14.33 14.69 19.09
N GLY A 293 -13.12 15.21 18.98
CA GLY A 293 -12.22 15.42 20.11
C GLY A 293 -11.45 14.16 20.52
N PRO A 294 -10.53 14.30 21.49
CA PRO A 294 -9.64 13.21 21.89
C PRO A 294 -10.38 12.16 22.74
N MET A 295 -10.60 10.98 22.17
CA MET A 295 -11.05 9.77 22.88
C MET A 295 -10.21 8.56 22.46
N LYS A 296 -10.18 7.50 23.27
CA LYS A 296 -9.52 6.24 22.88
C LYS A 296 -10.23 5.62 21.69
N SER A 297 -9.47 4.97 20.81
CA SER A 297 -10.00 4.16 19.71
C SER A 297 -10.13 2.70 20.11
N ILE A 298 -10.92 1.92 19.39
CA ILE A 298 -11.00 0.46 19.50
C ILE A 298 -10.36 -0.13 18.24
N CYS A 299 -9.52 -1.16 18.43
CA CYS A 299 -8.96 -1.96 17.36
C CYS A 299 -9.50 -3.38 17.50
N PHE A 300 -10.36 -3.80 16.57
CA PHE A 300 -11.09 -5.06 16.64
C PHE A 300 -10.61 -6.05 15.58
N GLY A 301 -10.18 -7.22 16.02
CA GLY A 301 -9.47 -8.25 15.29
C GLY A 301 -7.95 -8.10 15.32
N PHE A 302 -7.27 -8.88 14.49
CA PHE A 302 -5.83 -8.82 14.27
C PHE A 302 -5.55 -8.06 12.96
N PRO A 303 -5.78 -6.73 12.89
CA PRO A 303 -5.55 -6.01 11.64
C PRO A 303 -4.06 -5.92 11.37
N TYR A 304 -3.73 -5.42 10.18
CA TYR A 304 -2.39 -5.04 9.83
C TYR A 304 -1.78 -4.16 10.93
N ILE A 305 -0.64 -4.59 11.47
CA ILE A 305 -0.07 -4.10 12.73
C ILE A 305 0.05 -2.58 12.80
N ASP A 306 0.30 -1.94 11.66
CA ASP A 306 0.44 -0.50 11.59
C ASP A 306 -0.86 0.25 11.91
N THR A 307 -2.04 -0.35 11.69
CA THR A 307 -3.32 0.21 12.15
C THR A 307 -3.32 0.30 13.67
N LEU A 308 -2.97 -0.78 14.37
CA LEU A 308 -2.86 -0.77 15.83
C LEU A 308 -1.84 0.29 16.29
N LYS A 309 -0.67 0.36 15.64
CA LYS A 309 0.36 1.35 15.98
C LYS A 309 -0.10 2.79 15.71
N ILE A 310 -0.94 3.06 14.72
CA ILE A 310 -1.53 4.39 14.51
C ILE A 310 -2.36 4.79 15.73
N LEU A 311 -3.27 3.90 16.14
CA LEU A 311 -4.22 4.16 17.24
C LEU A 311 -3.51 4.31 18.60
N GLU A 312 -2.41 3.59 18.80
CA GLU A 312 -1.56 3.73 19.99
C GLU A 312 -0.80 5.06 20.06
N LYS A 313 -0.32 5.57 18.91
CA LYS A 313 0.69 6.63 18.86
C LYS A 313 0.12 8.03 18.58
N TRP A 314 -0.98 8.12 17.83
CA TRP A 314 -1.54 9.41 17.38
C TRP A 314 -2.93 9.68 17.97
N GLY A 315 -3.10 9.47 19.27
CA GLY A 315 -4.34 9.78 19.99
C GLY A 315 -4.24 9.40 21.46
N PRO A 316 -5.36 9.40 22.21
CA PRO A 316 -5.39 9.01 23.63
C PRO A 316 -5.13 7.51 23.92
N GLY A 317 -4.83 6.71 22.90
CA GLY A 317 -4.56 5.28 23.00
C GLY A 317 -5.68 4.41 22.45
N VAL A 318 -5.53 3.09 22.64
CA VAL A 318 -6.37 2.07 22.01
C VAL A 318 -6.87 1.04 23.03
N LEU A 319 -8.11 0.57 22.85
CA LEU A 319 -8.59 -0.69 23.40
C LEU A 319 -8.48 -1.76 22.31
N PHE A 320 -7.72 -2.81 22.57
CA PHE A 320 -7.39 -3.83 21.58
C PHE A 320 -8.14 -5.13 21.87
N TYR A 321 -8.88 -5.62 20.88
CA TYR A 321 -9.62 -6.88 20.88
C TYR A 321 -9.09 -7.75 19.75
N GLY A 322 -8.03 -8.50 20.01
CA GLY A 322 -7.25 -9.19 18.97
C GLY A 322 -7.87 -10.49 18.44
N LEU A 323 -8.84 -11.08 19.14
CA LEU A 323 -9.38 -12.41 18.81
C LEU A 323 -10.48 -12.36 17.75
N CYS A 324 -11.09 -11.19 17.54
CA CYS A 324 -12.24 -10.97 16.67
C CYS A 324 -13.42 -11.87 17.09
N SER A 325 -13.69 -11.98 18.39
CA SER A 325 -14.67 -12.93 18.93
C SER A 325 -15.96 -12.27 19.42
N THR A 326 -17.03 -13.04 19.54
CA THR A 326 -18.31 -12.56 20.08
C THR A 326 -18.17 -12.11 21.53
N GLU A 327 -17.33 -12.79 22.31
CA GLU A 327 -17.06 -12.49 23.71
C GLU A 327 -16.36 -11.12 23.87
N GLU A 328 -15.52 -10.73 22.92
CA GLU A 328 -14.92 -9.39 22.91
C GLU A 328 -15.96 -8.30 22.62
N ILE A 329 -16.97 -8.59 21.80
CA ILE A 329 -18.11 -7.67 21.60
C ILE A 329 -18.98 -7.61 22.88
N ASP A 330 -19.15 -8.72 23.61
CA ASP A 330 -19.85 -8.73 24.90
C ASP A 330 -19.13 -7.87 25.94
N ASP A 331 -17.79 -7.94 26.00
CA ASP A 331 -16.99 -7.08 26.88
C ASP A 331 -17.10 -5.60 26.49
N LEU A 332 -17.03 -5.30 25.19
CA LEU A 332 -17.24 -3.94 24.68
C LEU A 332 -18.60 -3.39 25.09
N GLU A 333 -19.68 -4.15 24.91
CA GLU A 333 -21.03 -3.73 25.29
C GLU A 333 -21.12 -3.42 26.80
N LYS A 334 -20.56 -4.28 27.67
CA LYS A 334 -20.51 -4.04 29.12
C LYS A 334 -19.76 -2.76 29.49
N ARG A 335 -18.63 -2.47 28.84
CA ARG A 335 -17.85 -1.24 29.08
C ARG A 335 -18.63 0.01 28.66
N LEU A 336 -19.31 -0.06 27.52
CA LEU A 336 -20.15 1.01 27.02
C LEU A 336 -21.35 1.29 27.97
N GLU A 337 -21.97 0.23 28.50
CA GLU A 337 -23.01 0.31 29.54
C GLU A 337 -22.50 0.92 30.85
N ALA A 338 -21.26 0.60 31.23
CA ALA A 338 -20.59 1.18 32.40
C ALA A 338 -20.16 2.65 32.21
N GLY A 339 -20.36 3.22 31.01
CA GLY A 339 -20.11 4.62 30.72
C GLY A 339 -18.82 4.93 29.96
N GLU A 340 -18.03 3.91 29.57
CA GLU A 340 -16.88 4.13 28.68
C GLU A 340 -17.36 4.67 27.32
N ARG A 341 -16.56 5.56 26.71
CA ARG A 341 -16.83 6.16 25.39
C ARG A 341 -15.57 6.13 24.54
N TYR A 342 -15.75 5.92 23.24
CA TYR A 342 -14.67 5.73 22.30
C TYR A 342 -14.83 6.62 21.07
N LEU A 343 -13.69 6.95 20.46
CA LEU A 343 -13.61 7.72 19.24
C LEU A 343 -14.22 6.96 18.06
N ALA A 344 -13.72 5.75 17.86
CA ALA A 344 -14.07 4.91 16.72
C ALA A 344 -13.59 3.47 16.95
N LEU A 345 -14.23 2.53 16.27
CA LEU A 345 -13.78 1.15 16.12
C LEU A 345 -13.22 0.95 14.72
N PHE A 346 -11.98 0.46 14.64
CA PHE A 346 -11.30 0.08 13.41
C PHE A 346 -11.23 -1.44 13.31
N THR A 347 -11.59 -1.99 12.16
CA THR A 347 -11.53 -3.45 11.92
C THR A 347 -11.28 -3.76 10.44
N GLU A 348 -10.74 -4.94 10.15
CA GLU A 348 -10.60 -5.47 8.78
C GLU A 348 -11.75 -6.42 8.45
N PHE A 349 -12.15 -6.47 7.18
CA PHE A 349 -13.17 -7.41 6.71
C PHE A 349 -12.77 -8.11 5.39
N PRO A 350 -12.47 -9.42 5.42
CA PRO A 350 -12.08 -10.21 6.59
C PRO A 350 -10.66 -9.83 7.05
N GLY A 351 -10.29 -10.20 8.29
CA GLY A 351 -8.98 -9.87 8.87
C GLY A 351 -7.83 -10.78 8.45
N ASN A 352 -6.70 -10.20 8.06
CA ASN A 352 -5.46 -10.93 7.75
C ASN A 352 -4.80 -11.50 9.05
N PRO A 353 -4.22 -12.71 9.10
CA PRO A 353 -4.12 -13.74 8.05
C PRO A 353 -5.14 -14.88 8.19
N LEU A 354 -5.96 -14.89 9.24
CA LEU A 354 -6.89 -15.99 9.55
C LEU A 354 -8.24 -15.85 8.83
N LEU A 355 -8.49 -14.68 8.24
CA LEU A 355 -9.65 -14.35 7.44
C LEU A 355 -10.97 -14.52 8.19
N ARG A 356 -10.95 -14.14 9.48
CA ARG A 356 -12.15 -14.00 10.32
C ARG A 356 -12.89 -12.73 9.94
N SER A 357 -14.22 -12.79 9.98
CA SER A 357 -15.11 -11.66 9.73
C SER A 357 -15.78 -11.24 11.04
N PRO A 358 -15.66 -9.98 11.47
CA PRO A 358 -16.40 -9.49 12.64
C PRO A 358 -17.92 -9.42 12.37
N ASP A 359 -18.73 -9.47 13.42
CA ASP A 359 -20.17 -9.20 13.34
C ASP A 359 -20.42 -7.68 13.21
N LEU A 360 -20.28 -7.18 11.97
CA LEU A 360 -20.43 -5.76 11.67
C LEU A 360 -21.83 -5.22 12.00
N GLU A 361 -22.87 -6.05 11.91
CA GLU A 361 -24.24 -5.65 12.24
C GLU A 361 -24.36 -5.33 13.74
N ARG A 362 -23.85 -6.22 14.60
CA ARG A 362 -23.83 -5.99 16.05
C ARG A 362 -22.93 -4.81 16.42
N ILE A 363 -21.75 -4.72 15.82
CA ILE A 363 -20.82 -3.60 16.06
C ILE A 363 -21.47 -2.27 15.68
N TYR A 364 -22.12 -2.20 14.51
CA TYR A 364 -22.76 -0.97 14.06
C TYR A 364 -23.98 -0.60 14.90
N ALA A 365 -24.76 -1.59 15.37
CA ALA A 365 -25.84 -1.34 16.32
C ALA A 365 -25.33 -0.71 17.64
N LEU A 366 -24.22 -1.23 18.19
CA LEU A 366 -23.56 -0.64 19.36
C LEU A 366 -23.02 0.76 19.05
N SER A 367 -22.45 0.97 17.88
CA SER A 367 -21.90 2.25 17.44
C SER A 367 -22.96 3.34 17.41
N ARG A 368 -24.17 3.02 16.95
CA ARG A 368 -25.34 3.92 16.92
C ARG A 368 -25.91 4.18 18.31
N LYS A 369 -25.87 3.19 19.21
CA LYS A 369 -26.38 3.31 20.60
C LYS A 369 -25.45 4.14 21.49
N TYR A 370 -24.14 3.99 21.33
CA TYR A 370 -23.14 4.59 22.20
C TYR A 370 -22.24 5.64 21.52
N GLU A 371 -22.60 6.01 20.30
CA GLU A 371 -22.01 7.11 19.53
C GLU A 371 -20.48 6.95 19.36
N PHE A 372 -20.02 5.89 18.70
CA PHE A 372 -18.64 5.78 18.21
C PHE A 372 -18.62 5.47 16.72
N ALA A 373 -17.60 5.93 15.99
CA ALA A 373 -17.55 5.71 14.54
C ALA A 373 -17.13 4.28 14.20
N VAL A 374 -17.57 3.74 13.08
CA VAL A 374 -17.09 2.43 12.57
C VAL A 374 -16.29 2.64 11.29
N VAL A 375 -15.02 2.24 11.33
CA VAL A 375 -14.10 2.28 10.20
C VAL A 375 -13.74 0.86 9.80
N VAL A 376 -14.10 0.46 8.57
CA VAL A 376 -13.83 -0.89 8.06
C VAL A 376 -12.78 -0.83 6.95
N ASP A 377 -11.68 -1.56 7.12
CA ASP A 377 -10.73 -1.84 6.05
C ASP A 377 -11.21 -3.06 5.25
N GLU A 378 -11.69 -2.81 4.04
CA GLU A 378 -12.19 -3.85 3.14
C GLU A 378 -11.14 -4.37 2.15
N SER A 379 -9.84 -4.07 2.34
CA SER A 379 -8.78 -4.40 1.38
C SER A 379 -8.77 -5.86 0.91
N LEU A 380 -9.07 -6.81 1.82
CA LEU A 380 -9.11 -8.24 1.51
C LEU A 380 -10.46 -8.70 0.99
N GLY A 381 -11.54 -8.20 1.59
CA GLY A 381 -12.89 -8.47 1.12
C GLY A 381 -13.04 -8.01 -0.32
N ASN A 382 -12.50 -6.83 -0.62
CA ASN A 382 -12.65 -6.02 -1.82
C ASN A 382 -14.12 -5.72 -2.15
N PHE A 383 -14.38 -4.53 -2.69
CA PHE A 383 -15.75 -4.05 -2.90
C PHE A 383 -16.50 -4.74 -4.05
N ILE A 384 -15.88 -5.71 -4.74
CA ILE A 384 -16.56 -6.59 -5.68
C ILE A 384 -17.19 -7.78 -4.94
N ASN A 385 -16.48 -8.39 -3.99
CA ASN A 385 -17.02 -9.54 -3.26
C ASN A 385 -17.93 -9.14 -2.10
N VAL A 386 -17.64 -8.03 -1.42
CA VAL A 386 -18.38 -7.61 -0.22
C VAL A 386 -18.85 -6.16 -0.32
N ASN A 387 -19.91 -5.83 0.42
CA ASN A 387 -20.35 -4.48 0.66
C ASN A 387 -20.55 -4.26 2.16
N VAL A 388 -19.53 -3.65 2.78
CA VAL A 388 -19.52 -3.34 4.22
C VAL A 388 -19.99 -1.92 4.54
N LEU A 389 -20.20 -1.06 3.52
CA LEU A 389 -20.67 0.31 3.69
C LEU A 389 -21.95 0.43 4.52
N PRO A 390 -22.97 -0.46 4.41
CA PRO A 390 -24.16 -0.41 5.25
C PRO A 390 -23.88 -0.46 6.77
N PHE A 391 -22.70 -0.95 7.17
CA PHE A 391 -22.30 -1.14 8.56
C PHE A 391 -21.08 -0.31 8.96
N ALA A 392 -20.77 0.75 8.21
CA ALA A 392 -19.59 1.58 8.41
C ALA A 392 -19.89 3.08 8.22
N ASP A 393 -19.22 3.92 9.00
CA ASP A 393 -19.19 5.38 8.78
C ASP A 393 -18.16 5.73 7.70
N VAL A 394 -17.02 5.03 7.70
CA VAL A 394 -15.97 5.17 6.68
C VAL A 394 -15.45 3.79 6.30
N VAL A 395 -15.28 3.55 5.01
CA VAL A 395 -14.64 2.34 4.49
C VAL A 395 -13.32 2.70 3.86
N VAL A 396 -12.24 2.06 4.28
CA VAL A 396 -10.90 2.28 3.74
C VAL A 396 -10.44 1.08 2.92
N SER A 397 -9.58 1.32 1.94
CA SER A 397 -9.03 0.26 1.07
C SER A 397 -7.61 0.56 0.65
N SER A 398 -6.77 -0.48 0.63
CA SER A 398 -5.46 -0.44 -0.01
C SER A 398 -5.60 -0.74 -1.50
N LEU A 399 -5.60 0.32 -2.30
CA LEU A 399 -5.64 0.24 -3.77
C LEU A 399 -4.34 -0.36 -4.36
N THR A 400 -3.27 -0.36 -3.56
CA THR A 400 -2.00 -1.06 -3.80
C THR A 400 -2.14 -2.56 -4.11
N LYS A 401 -3.19 -3.21 -3.60
CA LYS A 401 -3.39 -4.66 -3.66
C LYS A 401 -4.13 -5.06 -4.93
N ILE A 402 -5.22 -5.82 -4.78
CA ILE A 402 -6.01 -6.38 -5.88
C ILE A 402 -6.57 -5.32 -6.82
N PHE A 403 -6.82 -4.10 -6.34
CA PHE A 403 -7.29 -3.02 -7.22
C PHE A 403 -6.25 -2.68 -8.30
N SER A 404 -4.97 -2.54 -7.93
CA SER A 404 -3.88 -2.37 -8.90
C SER A 404 -3.43 -3.68 -9.54
N GLY A 405 -3.10 -4.71 -8.75
CA GLY A 405 -2.65 -6.02 -9.22
C GLY A 405 -1.22 -6.11 -9.78
N ASP A 406 -0.69 -5.01 -10.32
CA ASP A 406 0.58 -5.02 -11.05
C ASP A 406 1.85 -4.98 -10.17
N SER A 407 1.70 -4.80 -8.86
CA SER A 407 2.85 -4.70 -7.93
C SER A 407 3.85 -3.58 -8.29
N ASN A 408 3.38 -2.45 -8.85
CA ASN A 408 4.23 -1.32 -9.26
C ASN A 408 3.75 0.06 -8.81
N VAL A 409 2.64 0.15 -8.06
CA VAL A 409 2.08 1.43 -7.61
C VAL A 409 1.37 1.25 -6.27
N MET A 410 1.47 2.26 -5.42
CA MET A 410 0.71 2.33 -4.18
C MET A 410 -0.47 3.28 -4.32
N GLY A 411 -1.51 3.00 -3.56
CA GLY A 411 -2.66 3.88 -3.42
C GLY A 411 -3.54 3.43 -2.26
N GLY A 412 -4.33 4.36 -1.75
CA GLY A 412 -5.37 4.09 -0.78
C GLY A 412 -6.62 4.90 -1.09
N SER A 413 -7.76 4.46 -0.55
CA SER A 413 -8.98 5.24 -0.53
C SER A 413 -9.65 5.24 0.83
N ALA A 414 -10.41 6.30 1.09
CA ALA A 414 -11.43 6.34 2.12
C ALA A 414 -12.78 6.74 1.47
N VAL A 415 -13.81 5.94 1.70
CA VAL A 415 -15.18 6.19 1.25
C VAL A 415 -15.98 6.62 2.47
N PHE A 416 -16.41 7.88 2.49
CA PHE A 416 -17.24 8.43 3.56
C PHE A 416 -18.70 8.11 3.27
N ASN A 417 -19.34 7.32 4.13
CA ASN A 417 -20.71 6.88 3.91
C ASN A 417 -21.69 8.06 4.04
N PRO A 418 -22.43 8.45 2.98
CA PRO A 418 -23.41 9.54 3.06
C PRO A 418 -24.56 9.28 4.06
N HIS A 419 -24.80 8.02 4.41
CA HIS A 419 -25.79 7.61 5.42
C HIS A 419 -25.18 7.34 6.80
N GLY A 420 -23.86 7.53 6.93
CA GLY A 420 -23.13 7.35 8.19
C GLY A 420 -23.54 8.38 9.24
N GLN A 421 -23.49 7.99 10.51
CA GLN A 421 -23.95 8.85 11.62
C GLN A 421 -23.11 10.13 11.75
N PHE A 422 -21.82 10.06 11.36
CA PHE A 422 -20.87 11.17 11.46
C PHE A 422 -20.61 11.87 10.13
N TYR A 423 -21.37 11.57 9.06
CA TYR A 423 -21.08 12.07 7.72
C TYR A 423 -20.98 13.60 7.64
N THR A 424 -21.99 14.33 8.14
CA THR A 424 -22.00 15.81 8.08
C THR A 424 -20.78 16.41 8.77
N LEU A 425 -20.46 15.92 9.97
CA LEU A 425 -19.32 16.39 10.75
C LEU A 425 -17.99 16.07 10.05
N LEU A 426 -17.83 14.84 9.55
CA LEU A 426 -16.63 14.44 8.81
C LEU A 426 -16.47 15.23 7.52
N LYS A 427 -17.55 15.52 6.80
CA LYS A 427 -17.54 16.33 5.57
C LYS A 427 -17.03 17.75 5.82
N GLU A 428 -17.47 18.38 6.92
CA GLU A 428 -17.01 19.73 7.31
C GLU A 428 -15.52 19.76 7.64
N VAL A 429 -15.03 18.79 8.41
CA VAL A 429 -13.61 18.69 8.75
C VAL A 429 -12.78 18.34 7.51
N LEU A 430 -13.26 17.42 6.67
CA LEU A 430 -12.60 17.02 5.44
C LEU A 430 -12.38 18.20 4.50
N ALA A 431 -13.37 19.10 4.36
CA ALA A 431 -13.26 20.31 3.54
C ALA A 431 -12.15 21.27 4.01
N GLN A 432 -11.73 21.19 5.27
CA GLN A 432 -10.66 22.01 5.84
C GLN A 432 -9.31 21.28 5.86
N GLU A 433 -9.33 19.95 5.95
CA GLU A 433 -8.14 19.16 6.27
C GLU A 433 -7.59 18.32 5.12
N TYR A 434 -8.39 18.00 4.10
CA TYR A 434 -7.96 17.13 3.03
C TYR A 434 -6.94 17.83 2.11
N GLU A 435 -5.78 17.21 1.94
CA GLU A 435 -4.78 17.58 0.94
C GLU A 435 -4.66 16.42 -0.07
N ASP A 436 -4.78 16.71 -1.37
CA ASP A 436 -4.56 15.72 -2.42
C ASP A 436 -3.04 15.54 -2.66
N ASP A 437 -2.41 14.80 -1.75
CA ASP A 437 -0.99 14.45 -1.81
C ASP A 437 -0.69 13.27 -2.75
N TYR A 438 -1.71 12.73 -3.43
CA TYR A 438 -1.51 11.56 -4.28
C TYR A 438 -0.79 11.94 -5.58
N TRP A 439 0.40 11.35 -5.79
CA TRP A 439 1.28 11.72 -6.88
C TRP A 439 0.66 11.45 -8.26
N ALA A 440 0.84 12.42 -9.18
CA ALA A 440 0.20 12.43 -10.50
C ALA A 440 0.49 11.16 -11.32
N GLU A 441 1.77 10.77 -11.42
CA GLU A 441 2.14 9.56 -12.17
C GLU A 441 1.60 8.29 -11.50
N ASP A 442 1.61 8.22 -10.16
CA ASP A 442 1.06 7.06 -9.45
C ASP A 442 -0.45 6.94 -9.70
N ALA A 443 -1.19 8.05 -9.74
CA ALA A 443 -2.61 8.04 -10.08
C ALA A 443 -2.88 7.51 -11.50
N VAL A 444 -2.04 7.86 -12.49
CA VAL A 444 -2.15 7.37 -13.87
C VAL A 444 -1.88 5.86 -13.94
N PHE A 445 -0.83 5.37 -13.28
CA PHE A 445 -0.56 3.93 -13.19
C PHE A 445 -1.69 3.19 -12.48
N LEU A 446 -2.20 3.73 -11.38
CA LEU A 446 -3.28 3.12 -10.63
C LEU A 446 -4.56 3.00 -11.46
N GLU A 447 -4.94 4.08 -12.17
CA GLU A 447 -6.11 4.05 -13.06
C GLU A 447 -5.95 2.96 -14.12
N ARG A 448 -4.81 2.96 -14.82
CA ARG A 448 -4.53 1.99 -15.89
C ARG A 448 -4.62 0.56 -15.38
N ASN A 449 -3.94 0.28 -14.27
CA ASN A 449 -3.85 -1.07 -13.73
C ASN A 449 -5.18 -1.56 -13.14
N SER A 450 -6.15 -0.67 -12.86
CA SER A 450 -7.43 -1.06 -12.25
C SER A 450 -8.58 -1.25 -13.25
N ARG A 451 -8.33 -1.11 -14.56
CA ARG A 451 -9.36 -1.22 -15.61
C ARG A 451 -9.99 -2.62 -15.71
N ASP A 452 -9.21 -3.67 -15.51
CA ASP A 452 -9.63 -5.07 -15.58
C ASP A 452 -9.94 -5.68 -14.20
N PHE A 453 -9.98 -4.86 -13.14
CA PHE A 453 -10.07 -5.29 -11.75
C PHE A 453 -11.21 -6.29 -11.46
N VAL A 454 -12.39 -6.08 -12.03
CA VAL A 454 -13.56 -6.95 -11.80
C VAL A 454 -13.34 -8.36 -12.36
N GLY A 455 -12.98 -8.47 -13.64
CA GLY A 455 -12.70 -9.78 -14.25
C GLY A 455 -11.53 -10.49 -13.55
N ARG A 456 -10.58 -9.72 -13.01
CA ARG A 456 -9.49 -10.22 -12.18
C ARG A 456 -9.98 -10.89 -10.90
N VAL A 457 -10.81 -10.19 -10.13
CA VAL A 457 -11.40 -10.71 -8.88
C VAL A 457 -12.20 -11.97 -9.13
N GLU A 458 -13.04 -12.00 -10.17
CA GLU A 458 -13.85 -13.16 -10.51
C GLU A 458 -13.02 -14.41 -10.79
N ARG A 459 -11.95 -14.27 -11.59
CA ARG A 459 -11.03 -15.38 -11.89
C ARG A 459 -10.32 -15.85 -10.63
N ILE A 460 -9.79 -14.92 -9.84
CA ILE A 460 -9.07 -15.21 -8.61
C ILE A 460 -9.96 -15.92 -7.59
N ASN A 461 -11.23 -15.51 -7.44
CA ASN A 461 -12.19 -16.19 -6.57
C ASN A 461 -12.35 -17.67 -6.94
N ARG A 462 -12.60 -17.96 -8.24
CA ARG A 462 -12.77 -19.35 -8.72
C ARG A 462 -11.52 -20.20 -8.50
N SER A 463 -10.35 -19.63 -8.80
CA SER A 463 -9.06 -20.30 -8.58
C SER A 463 -8.84 -20.58 -7.10
N ALA A 464 -9.00 -19.58 -6.22
CA ALA A 464 -8.76 -19.73 -4.79
C ALA A 464 -9.67 -20.78 -4.14
N GLU A 465 -10.95 -20.82 -4.53
CA GLU A 465 -11.89 -21.84 -4.06
C GLU A 465 -11.46 -23.26 -4.48
N THR A 466 -10.95 -23.41 -5.69
CA THR A 466 -10.42 -24.70 -6.18
C THR A 466 -9.16 -25.12 -5.43
N LEU A 467 -8.22 -24.20 -5.22
CA LEU A 467 -6.93 -24.49 -4.58
C LEU A 467 -7.06 -24.74 -3.07
N THR A 468 -7.94 -24.02 -2.39
CA THR A 468 -8.25 -24.25 -0.97
C THR A 468 -8.88 -25.64 -0.77
N SER A 469 -9.83 -26.02 -1.62
CA SER A 469 -10.44 -27.36 -1.59
C SER A 469 -9.41 -28.49 -1.80
N LEU A 470 -8.41 -28.28 -2.66
CA LEU A 470 -7.31 -29.23 -2.86
C LEU A 470 -6.47 -29.42 -1.59
N LEU A 471 -6.14 -28.32 -0.91
CA LEU A 471 -5.34 -28.36 0.33
C LEU A 471 -6.13 -29.00 1.48
N GLU A 472 -7.40 -28.69 1.63
CA GLU A 472 -8.28 -29.26 2.65
C GLU A 472 -8.44 -30.78 2.53
N ALA A 473 -8.37 -31.32 1.31
CA ALA A 473 -8.45 -32.75 1.07
C ALA A 473 -7.13 -33.49 1.41
N SER A 474 -6.02 -32.78 1.66
CA SER A 474 -4.72 -33.39 1.92
C SER A 474 -4.54 -33.71 3.42
N PRO A 475 -4.17 -34.94 3.81
CA PRO A 475 -3.90 -35.27 5.21
C PRO A 475 -2.64 -34.59 5.77
N LEU A 476 -1.79 -34.03 4.91
CA LEU A 476 -0.57 -33.31 5.31
C LEU A 476 -0.88 -31.91 5.84
N VAL A 477 -2.00 -31.33 5.41
CA VAL A 477 -2.45 -30.00 5.81
C VAL A 477 -3.26 -30.15 7.11
N LYS A 478 -2.99 -29.26 8.06
CA LYS A 478 -3.67 -29.24 9.36
C LYS A 478 -4.93 -28.38 9.29
N ASP A 479 -4.77 -27.11 8.96
CA ASP A 479 -5.86 -26.14 8.85
C ASP A 479 -5.69 -25.29 7.59
N VAL A 480 -6.82 -25.01 6.91
CA VAL A 480 -6.92 -24.01 5.84
C VAL A 480 -7.80 -22.86 6.31
N TYR A 481 -7.27 -21.65 6.29
CA TYR A 481 -7.95 -20.42 6.66
C TYR A 481 -8.44 -19.72 5.40
N TYR A 482 -9.74 -19.85 5.11
CA TYR A 482 -10.42 -19.23 3.98
C TYR A 482 -11.85 -18.82 4.38
N PRO A 483 -12.37 -17.63 4.01
CA PRO A 483 -13.67 -17.17 4.52
C PRO A 483 -14.83 -18.14 4.28
N LYS A 484 -14.79 -18.88 3.18
CA LYS A 484 -15.82 -19.89 2.83
C LYS A 484 -15.96 -20.99 3.89
N ASN A 485 -14.87 -21.37 4.56
CA ASN A 485 -14.81 -22.47 5.50
C ASN A 485 -14.51 -21.99 6.94
N SER A 486 -14.50 -20.67 7.14
CA SER A 486 -14.25 -20.05 8.44
C SER A 486 -15.43 -20.24 9.41
N PRO A 487 -15.19 -20.37 10.72
CA PRO A 487 -16.25 -20.33 11.73
C PRO A 487 -17.11 -19.06 11.67
N THR A 488 -16.56 -17.94 11.17
CA THR A 488 -17.26 -16.67 11.02
C THR A 488 -17.89 -16.49 9.64
N LYS A 489 -18.03 -17.56 8.83
CA LYS A 489 -18.58 -17.50 7.47
C LYS A 489 -19.94 -16.80 7.42
N ALA A 490 -20.81 -17.04 8.40
CA ALA A 490 -22.13 -16.41 8.46
C ALA A 490 -22.05 -14.88 8.46
N PHE A 491 -21.03 -14.30 9.13
CA PHE A 491 -20.79 -12.86 9.14
C PHE A 491 -20.28 -12.36 7.78
N TYR A 492 -19.40 -13.12 7.13
CA TYR A 492 -18.95 -12.84 5.76
C TYR A 492 -20.13 -12.82 4.78
N ASP A 493 -20.97 -13.87 4.80
CA ASP A 493 -22.09 -14.04 3.87
C ASP A 493 -23.10 -12.91 3.95
N ARG A 494 -23.34 -12.34 5.16
CA ARG A 494 -24.24 -11.18 5.33
C ARG A 494 -23.76 -9.93 4.60
N CYS A 495 -22.45 -9.79 4.42
CA CYS A 495 -21.86 -8.65 3.71
C CYS A 495 -21.48 -9.00 2.25
N ARG A 496 -21.68 -10.25 1.80
CA ARG A 496 -21.26 -10.69 0.47
C ARG A 496 -22.23 -10.18 -0.59
N ASN A 497 -21.69 -9.58 -1.64
CA ASN A 497 -22.48 -9.14 -2.79
C ASN A 497 -23.10 -10.33 -3.52
N GLN A 498 -24.22 -10.08 -4.21
CA GLN A 498 -24.76 -11.06 -5.15
C GLN A 498 -23.72 -11.39 -6.22
N GLY A 499 -23.34 -12.67 -6.34
CA GLY A 499 -22.27 -13.12 -7.24
C GLY A 499 -20.84 -12.88 -6.73
N GLY A 500 -20.65 -12.24 -5.57
CA GLY A 500 -19.36 -12.05 -4.93
C GLY A 500 -18.74 -13.36 -4.46
N GLY A 501 -17.41 -13.49 -4.55
CA GLY A 501 -16.67 -14.66 -4.05
C GLY A 501 -16.19 -14.49 -2.61
N TYR A 502 -15.22 -15.31 -2.19
CA TYR A 502 -14.60 -15.25 -0.85
C TYR A 502 -13.17 -14.69 -0.89
N GLY A 503 -12.75 -14.09 -2.01
CA GLY A 503 -11.43 -13.50 -2.20
C GLY A 503 -10.36 -14.49 -2.65
N GLY A 504 -9.17 -13.96 -2.90
CA GLY A 504 -8.00 -14.68 -3.41
C GLY A 504 -6.92 -15.01 -2.38
N LEU A 505 -7.10 -14.58 -1.14
CA LEU A 505 -6.14 -14.82 -0.06
C LEU A 505 -6.62 -16.00 0.77
N PHE A 506 -5.70 -16.89 1.12
CA PHE A 506 -5.93 -17.94 2.11
C PHE A 506 -4.61 -18.25 2.83
N SER A 507 -4.71 -18.94 3.96
CA SER A 507 -3.55 -19.44 4.69
C SER A 507 -3.66 -20.94 4.92
N ALA A 508 -2.54 -21.64 5.00
CA ALA A 508 -2.49 -23.05 5.36
C ALA A 508 -1.45 -23.28 6.47
N THR A 509 -1.73 -24.25 7.32
CA THR A 509 -0.79 -24.77 8.33
C THR A 509 -0.61 -26.27 8.15
N PHE A 510 0.49 -26.79 8.68
CA PHE A 510 0.85 -28.19 8.60
C PHE A 510 1.01 -28.76 10.00
N HIS A 511 1.10 -30.09 10.10
CA HIS A 511 1.22 -30.75 11.41
C HIS A 511 2.56 -30.46 12.11
N THR A 512 3.57 -29.99 11.37
CA THR A 512 4.87 -29.57 11.92
C THR A 512 5.41 -28.31 11.21
N PRO A 513 6.22 -27.48 11.91
CA PRO A 513 6.89 -26.34 11.27
C PRO A 513 7.80 -26.74 10.11
N GLU A 514 8.46 -27.90 10.18
CA GLU A 514 9.31 -28.39 9.10
C GLU A 514 8.52 -28.77 7.84
N ALA A 515 7.29 -29.29 8.01
CA ALA A 515 6.38 -29.50 6.89
C ALA A 515 5.94 -28.17 6.26
N ALA A 516 5.65 -27.15 7.07
CA ALA A 516 5.30 -25.82 6.58
C ALA A 516 6.45 -25.16 5.79
N ALA A 517 7.67 -25.21 6.33
CA ALA A 517 8.86 -24.72 5.65
C ALA A 517 9.12 -25.48 4.34
N THR A 518 9.02 -26.82 4.37
CA THR A 518 9.20 -27.66 3.18
C THR A 518 8.16 -27.34 2.10
N PHE A 519 6.88 -27.20 2.46
CA PHE A 519 5.84 -26.81 1.53
C PHE A 519 6.11 -25.43 0.93
N PHE A 520 6.44 -24.45 1.78
CA PHE A 520 6.73 -23.09 1.34
C PHE A 520 7.89 -23.07 0.34
N ASP A 521 9.02 -23.70 0.66
CA ASP A 521 10.22 -23.71 -0.18
C ASP A 521 10.01 -24.42 -1.52
N ASN A 522 9.10 -25.41 -1.59
CA ASN A 522 8.83 -26.19 -2.80
C ASN A 522 7.62 -25.67 -3.61
N LEU A 523 6.82 -24.75 -3.07
CA LEU A 523 5.71 -24.14 -3.80
C LEU A 523 6.26 -23.13 -4.82
N ALA A 524 6.30 -23.53 -6.10
CA ALA A 524 6.87 -22.77 -7.21
C ALA A 524 6.02 -21.56 -7.64
N VAL A 525 5.92 -20.55 -6.78
CA VAL A 525 5.25 -19.25 -7.00
C VAL A 525 6.18 -18.12 -6.60
N LEU A 526 5.81 -16.87 -6.89
CA LEU A 526 6.61 -15.73 -6.43
C LEU A 526 6.51 -15.60 -4.91
N LYS A 527 7.61 -15.22 -4.25
CA LYS A 527 7.69 -15.21 -2.79
C LYS A 527 7.96 -13.81 -2.28
N GLY A 528 7.04 -13.24 -1.53
CA GLY A 528 7.19 -11.87 -1.03
C GLY A 528 6.07 -11.39 -0.11
N PRO A 529 6.27 -10.25 0.57
CA PRO A 529 5.37 -9.76 1.63
C PRO A 529 4.00 -9.26 1.14
N SER A 530 3.87 -8.89 -0.14
CA SER A 530 2.64 -8.29 -0.69
C SER A 530 1.54 -9.35 -0.95
N LEU A 531 0.41 -8.90 -1.50
CA LEU A 531 -0.76 -9.71 -1.85
C LEU A 531 -1.64 -8.99 -2.89
N GLY A 532 -2.62 -9.70 -3.43
CA GLY A 532 -3.59 -9.17 -4.40
C GLY A 532 -2.94 -8.79 -5.72
N THR A 533 -2.04 -9.63 -6.23
CA THR A 533 -1.29 -9.38 -7.48
C THR A 533 -1.84 -10.19 -8.64
N ASN A 534 -1.45 -9.84 -9.87
CA ASN A 534 -1.81 -10.58 -11.09
C ASN A 534 -1.16 -11.98 -11.16
N PHE A 535 -0.22 -12.25 -10.26
CA PHE A 535 0.51 -13.50 -10.11
C PHE A 535 0.40 -13.96 -8.66
N THR A 536 0.55 -15.26 -8.43
CA THR A 536 0.44 -15.85 -7.11
C THR A 536 1.66 -15.49 -6.27
N LEU A 537 1.39 -15.00 -5.06
CA LEU A 537 2.38 -14.68 -4.03
C LEU A 537 2.24 -15.62 -2.84
N SER A 538 3.35 -16.00 -2.23
CA SER A 538 3.34 -16.71 -0.96
C SER A 538 4.39 -16.16 0.02
N CYS A 539 4.09 -16.19 1.32
CA CYS A 539 5.04 -15.88 2.38
C CYS A 539 4.72 -16.66 3.67
N PRO A 540 5.72 -16.92 4.53
CA PRO A 540 5.49 -17.36 5.91
C PRO A 540 5.05 -16.16 6.75
N TYR A 541 3.76 -15.81 6.68
CA TYR A 541 3.27 -14.49 7.11
C TYR A 541 3.67 -14.13 8.54
N THR A 542 3.52 -15.04 9.50
CA THR A 542 3.77 -14.74 10.91
C THR A 542 5.26 -14.55 11.18
N ILE A 543 6.14 -15.31 10.51
CA ILE A 543 7.58 -15.07 10.54
C ILE A 543 7.88 -13.69 9.96
N LEU A 544 7.37 -13.38 8.76
CA LEU A 544 7.73 -12.14 8.07
C LEU A 544 7.14 -10.87 8.68
N ALA A 545 6.00 -10.95 9.38
CA ALA A 545 5.30 -9.78 9.91
C ALA A 545 5.43 -9.62 11.44
N HIS A 546 5.71 -10.71 12.17
CA HIS A 546 5.65 -10.76 13.63
C HIS A 546 6.78 -11.58 14.24
N TYR A 547 7.96 -11.64 13.60
CA TYR A 547 9.10 -12.43 14.08
C TYR A 547 9.49 -12.12 15.54
N GLN A 548 9.48 -10.83 15.89
CA GLN A 548 9.82 -10.35 17.23
C GLN A 548 8.62 -10.42 18.20
N GLU A 549 7.45 -10.86 17.74
CA GLU A 549 6.18 -10.86 18.46
C GLU A 549 5.46 -12.22 18.40
N LEU A 550 6.19 -13.32 18.15
CA LEU A 550 5.58 -14.65 17.92
C LEU A 550 4.72 -15.13 19.09
N ASP A 551 5.16 -14.90 20.33
CA ASP A 551 4.37 -15.27 21.52
C ASP A 551 3.06 -14.47 21.63
N TRP A 552 3.10 -13.18 21.27
CA TRP A 552 1.92 -12.34 21.23
C TRP A 552 0.96 -12.77 20.12
N ALA A 553 1.48 -13.02 18.91
CA ALA A 553 0.68 -13.54 17.80
C ALA A 553 0.03 -14.89 18.16
N LYS A 554 0.77 -15.79 18.79
CA LYS A 554 0.27 -17.08 19.29
C LYS A 554 -0.84 -16.91 20.33
N SER A 555 -0.73 -15.92 21.23
CA SER A 555 -1.79 -15.61 22.21
C SER A 555 -3.11 -15.18 21.56
N LEU A 556 -3.04 -14.72 20.30
CA LEU A 556 -4.18 -14.34 19.47
C LEU A 556 -4.58 -15.42 18.46
N ASN A 557 -4.11 -16.66 18.67
CA ASN A 557 -4.34 -17.82 17.80
C ASN A 557 -3.77 -17.67 16.39
N VAL A 558 -2.74 -16.85 16.17
CA VAL A 558 -2.04 -16.76 14.89
C VAL A 558 -0.84 -17.73 14.90
N PRO A 559 -0.85 -18.80 14.10
CA PRO A 559 0.23 -19.80 14.10
C PRO A 559 1.54 -19.21 13.54
N SER A 560 2.67 -19.52 14.18
CA SER A 560 4.00 -19.05 13.74
C SER A 560 4.42 -19.66 12.40
N ASP A 561 3.96 -20.86 12.11
CA ASP A 561 4.28 -21.67 10.93
C ASP A 561 3.25 -21.52 9.79
N LEU A 562 2.43 -20.46 9.83
CA LEU A 562 1.39 -20.19 8.83
C LEU A 562 1.99 -19.78 7.48
N VAL A 563 1.63 -20.51 6.42
CA VAL A 563 1.96 -20.18 5.02
C VAL A 563 0.77 -19.47 4.40
N ARG A 564 0.95 -18.20 4.05
CA ARG A 564 -0.07 -17.39 3.37
C ARG A 564 0.12 -17.46 1.87
N ILE A 565 -0.97 -17.60 1.12
CA ILE A 565 -0.98 -17.64 -0.35
C ILE A 565 -2.02 -16.64 -0.85
N SER A 566 -1.58 -15.74 -1.73
CA SER A 566 -2.42 -14.80 -2.47
C SER A 566 -2.47 -15.25 -3.93
N VAL A 567 -3.59 -15.82 -4.35
CA VAL A 567 -3.81 -16.36 -5.69
C VAL A 567 -3.83 -15.26 -6.75
N GLY A 568 -3.13 -15.48 -7.85
CA GLY A 568 -3.09 -14.60 -9.03
C GLY A 568 -3.89 -15.14 -10.21
N LEU A 569 -3.47 -14.76 -11.42
CA LEU A 569 -4.13 -15.06 -12.69
C LEU A 569 -3.52 -16.25 -13.43
N GLU A 570 -2.70 -17.07 -12.78
CA GLU A 570 -2.22 -18.30 -13.38
C GLU A 570 -3.38 -19.23 -13.82
N ASP A 571 -3.06 -20.18 -14.68
CA ASP A 571 -3.97 -21.28 -14.98
C ASP A 571 -4.20 -22.12 -13.71
N VAL A 572 -5.46 -22.45 -13.41
CA VAL A 572 -5.81 -23.12 -12.16
C VAL A 572 -5.25 -24.56 -12.11
N ASP A 573 -5.18 -25.25 -13.25
CA ASP A 573 -4.63 -26.61 -13.29
C ASP A 573 -3.11 -26.60 -13.17
N ASP A 574 -2.43 -25.59 -13.71
CA ASP A 574 -1.00 -25.36 -13.42
C ASP A 574 -0.76 -25.08 -11.94
N MET A 575 -1.59 -24.24 -11.31
CA MET A 575 -1.49 -23.97 -9.87
C MET A 575 -1.74 -25.21 -9.02
N LYS A 576 -2.70 -26.06 -9.40
CA LYS A 576 -2.92 -27.36 -8.74
C LYS A 576 -1.67 -28.23 -8.82
N LYS A 577 -1.03 -28.34 -9.99
CA LYS A 577 0.22 -29.10 -10.15
C LYS A 577 1.34 -28.58 -9.24
N ARG A 578 1.49 -27.25 -9.13
CA ARG A 578 2.49 -26.61 -8.25
C ARG A 578 2.22 -26.92 -6.77
N ILE A 579 0.96 -26.86 -6.33
CA ILE A 579 0.56 -27.23 -4.96
C ILE A 579 0.79 -28.71 -4.69
N THR A 580 0.36 -29.59 -5.60
CA THR A 580 0.57 -31.04 -5.46
C THR A 580 2.06 -31.37 -5.36
N HIS A 581 2.91 -30.76 -6.18
CA HIS A 581 4.36 -30.95 -6.10
C HIS A 581 4.94 -30.53 -4.75
N ALA A 582 4.48 -29.41 -4.19
CA ALA A 582 4.91 -28.96 -2.86
C ALA A 582 4.44 -29.92 -1.75
N LEU A 583 3.23 -30.49 -1.87
CA LEU A 583 2.73 -31.52 -0.94
C LEU A 583 3.53 -32.83 -1.03
N GLU A 584 3.88 -33.29 -2.24
CA GLU A 584 4.74 -34.46 -2.44
C GLU A 584 6.14 -34.27 -1.82
N ALA A 585 6.68 -33.05 -1.87
CA ALA A 585 7.94 -32.72 -1.21
C ALA A 585 7.83 -32.85 0.33
N VAL A 586 6.71 -32.41 0.91
CA VAL A 586 6.41 -32.61 2.34
C VAL A 586 6.33 -34.10 2.68
N GLU A 587 5.56 -34.88 1.92
CA GLU A 587 5.41 -36.32 2.14
C GLU A 587 6.76 -37.04 2.11
N LYS A 588 7.58 -36.76 1.09
CA LYS A 588 8.93 -37.32 0.95
C LYS A 588 9.86 -36.93 2.10
N LYS A 589 9.73 -35.70 2.59
CA LYS A 589 10.53 -35.20 3.71
C LYS A 589 10.14 -35.89 5.02
N LEU A 590 8.84 -36.04 5.30
CA LEU A 590 8.33 -36.72 6.49
C LEU A 590 8.62 -38.23 6.46
N GLY A 591 8.47 -38.88 5.30
CA GLY A 591 8.75 -40.32 5.14
C GLY A 591 10.24 -40.70 5.18
N LYS A 592 11.16 -39.72 5.18
CA LYS A 592 12.60 -39.91 5.43
C LYS A 592 12.98 -39.72 6.91
N SER A 593 12.08 -39.18 7.72
CA SER A 593 12.27 -38.95 9.16
C SER A 593 11.66 -40.05 10.04
N SER A 594 10.91 -40.97 9.44
CA SER A 594 10.45 -42.26 9.98
C SER A 594 11.36 -43.39 9.53
#